data_AF-A0A7J8BK17-F1
#
_entry.id   AF-A0A7J8BK17-F1
#
_cell.length_a   1.000
_cell.length_b   1.000
_cell.length_c   1.000
_cell.angle_alpha   90.00
_cell.angle_beta   90.00
_cell.angle_gamma   90.00
#
_symmetry.space_group_name_H-M   'P 1'
#
loop_
_entity.id
_entity.type
_entity.pdbx_description
1 polymer ?
#
loop_
_entity_poly.entity_id
_entity_poly.type
_entity_poly.pdbx_seq_one_letter_code
_entity_poly.pdbx_strand_id
1 'polypeptide(L)' 'MYGAFKENCRLFPPFLFSRRLGVEMGKVQVYQEPNRETRVQIQESVRGKDVFIIQTVSK' A
#
# COMPACT_ATOMS: atom_id res chain seq x y z
N MET A 1 -12.82 4.55 -1.12
CA MET A 1 -11.94 3.44 -1.55
C MET A 1 -10.52 3.83 -1.16
N TYR A 2 -9.75 3.01 -0.47
CA TYR A 2 -8.35 3.33 -0.10
C TYR A 2 -7.45 2.13 -0.42
N GLY A 3 -6.29 2.40 -1.02
CA GLY A 3 -5.29 1.40 -1.36
C GLY A 3 -4.17 1.34 -0.31
N ALA A 4 -3.90 0.16 0.25
CA ALA A 4 -2.69 -0.12 1.01
C ALA A 4 -1.61 -0.65 0.05
N PHE A 5 -0.42 -0.04 0.08
CA PHE A 5 0.66 -0.33 -0.85
C PHE A 5 1.82 -1.02 -0.15
N LYS A 6 2.29 -2.16 -0.70
CA LYS A 6 3.53 -2.80 -0.25
C LYS A 6 4.71 -2.21 -1.02
N GLU A 7 5.63 -1.58 -0.29
CA GLU A 7 6.67 -0.66 -0.76
C GLU A 7 7.72 -1.24 -1.72
N ASN A 8 7.75 -2.55 -1.98
CA ASN A 8 8.91 -3.15 -2.67
C ASN A 8 8.81 -3.22 -4.20
N CYS A 9 7.94 -2.43 -4.84
CA CYS A 9 7.89 -2.36 -6.29
C CYS A 9 8.51 -1.07 -6.83
N ARG A 10 9.80 -1.13 -7.14
CA ARG A 10 10.48 -0.08 -7.94
C ARG A 10 9.99 -0.02 -9.39
N LEU A 11 9.23 -1.01 -9.85
CA LEU A 11 8.81 -1.17 -11.24
C LEU A 11 7.44 -0.56 -11.56
N PHE A 12 6.62 -0.24 -10.54
CA PHE A 12 5.31 0.36 -10.76
C PHE A 12 5.07 1.52 -9.80
N PRO A 13 5.07 2.77 -10.29
CA PRO A 13 4.82 3.91 -9.44
C PRO A 13 3.36 3.89 -8.93
N PRO A 14 3.11 3.81 -7.61
CA PRO A 14 1.76 3.71 -7.08
C PRO A 14 0.89 4.95 -7.38
N PHE A 15 1.52 6.10 -7.62
CA PHE A 15 0.83 7.33 -8.01
C PHE A 15 0.10 7.22 -9.36
N LEU A 16 0.52 6.33 -10.26
CA LEU A 16 -0.18 6.12 -11.54
C LEU A 16 -1.49 5.37 -11.33
N PHE A 17 -1.54 4.47 -10.36
CA PHE A 17 -2.73 3.69 -10.05
C PHE A 17 -3.80 4.55 -9.37
N SER A 18 -3.41 5.31 -8.34
CA SER A 18 -4.30 6.26 -7.66
C SER A 18 -4.87 7.31 -8.62
N ARG A 19 -4.03 7.87 -9.51
CA ARG A 19 -4.45 8.88 -10.48
C ARG A 19 -5.37 8.33 -11.57
N ARG A 20 -5.20 7.07 -11.99
CA ARG A 20 -6.07 6.42 -12.98
C ARG A 20 -7.43 6.01 -12.40
N LEU A 21 -7.48 5.62 -11.13
CA LEU A 21 -8.71 5.22 -10.46
C LEU A 21 -9.43 6.38 -9.75
N GLY A 22 -8.82 7.55 -9.64
CA GLY A 22 -9.37 8.67 -8.88
C GLY A 22 -9.46 8.38 -7.38
N VAL A 23 -8.59 7.50 -6.88
CA VAL A 23 -8.62 7.00 -5.50
C VAL A 23 -7.43 7.57 -4.73
N GLU A 24 -7.68 8.14 -3.56
CA GLU A 24 -6.60 8.60 -2.67
C GLU A 24 -5.85 7.42 -2.05
N MET A 25 -4.52 7.56 -1.98
CA MET A 25 -3.68 6.59 -1.28
C MET A 25 -3.83 6.77 0.23
N GLY A 26 -4.06 5.66 0.92
CA GLY A 26 -4.16 5.70 2.38
C GLY A 26 -2.81 5.98 3.04
N LYS A 27 -2.82 6.63 4.20
CA LYS A 27 -1.62 6.83 5.02
C LYS A 27 -1.21 5.49 5.62
N VAL A 28 -0.27 4.82 4.97
CA VAL A 28 0.28 3.53 5.40
C VAL A 28 1.80 3.65 5.46
N GLN A 29 2.38 3.23 6.57
CA GLN A 29 3.81 3.03 6.69
C GLN A 29 4.11 1.54 6.53
N VAL A 30 5.07 1.23 5.67
CA VAL A 30 5.64 -0.11 5.54
C VAL A 30 7.08 0.01 6.00
N TYR A 31 7.53 -0.93 6.82
CA TYR A 31 8.92 -1.02 7.22
C TYR A 31 9.35 -2.47 7.29
N GLN A 32 10.59 -2.72 6.92
CA GLN A 32 11.19 -4.04 7.03
C GLN A 32 12.04 -4.08 8.29
N GLU A 33 11.66 -4.97 9.20
CA GLU A 33 12.39 -5.19 10.44
C GLU A 33 13.75 -5.87 10.13
N PRO A 34 14.75 -5.75 11.01
CA PRO A 34 16.07 -6.36 10.83
C PRO A 34 16.02 -7.89 10.69
N ASN A 35 14.98 -8.52 11.23
CA ASN A 35 14.70 -9.96 11.12
C ASN A 35 14.08 -10.38 9.77
N ARG A 36 14.02 -9.45 8.80
CA ARG A 36 13.41 -9.60 7.47
C ARG A 36 11.88 -9.68 7.47
N GLU A 37 11.22 -9.52 8.59
CA GLU A 37 9.76 -9.41 8.62
C GLU A 37 9.30 -8.06 8.06
N THR A 38 8.20 -8.07 7.32
CA THR A 38 7.57 -6.83 6.83
C THR A 38 6.48 -6.43 7.80
N ARG A 39 6.59 -5.26 8.39
CA ARG A 39 5.52 -4.65 9.17
C ARG A 39 4.83 -3.56 8.37
N VAL A 40 3.51 -3.53 8.50
CA VAL A 40 2.64 -2.58 7.84
C VAL A 40 1.78 -1.93 8.91
N GLN A 41 1.83 -0.60 8.99
CA GLN A 41 1.06 0.20 9.92
C GLN A 41 0.15 1.17 9.17
N ILE A 42 -1.16 1.01 9.36
CA ILE A 42 -2.18 1.90 8.79
C ILE A 42 -2.41 3.03 9.80
N GLN A 43 -2.19 4.28 9.38
CA GLN A 43 -2.28 5.46 10.25
C GLN A 43 -3.65 6.15 10.18
N GLU A 44 -4.65 5.49 9.60
CA GLU A 44 -6.00 6.00 9.43
C GLU A 44 -7.06 4.95 9.76
N SER A 45 -8.28 5.41 10.01
CA SER A 45 -9.42 4.50 10.17
C SER A 45 -9.84 3.92 8.83
N VAL A 46 -9.84 2.58 8.76
CA VAL A 46 -10.32 1.78 7.61
C VAL A 46 -11.69 1.13 7.86
N ARG A 47 -12.31 1.37 9.03
CA ARG A 47 -13.61 0.76 9.37
C ARG A 47 -14.72 1.27 8.45
N GLY A 48 -15.49 0.35 7.87
CA GLY A 48 -16.59 0.66 6.95
C GLY A 48 -16.15 1.16 5.57
N LYS A 49 -14.86 1.04 5.23
CA LYS A 49 -14.29 1.42 3.93
C LYS A 49 -13.87 0.17 3.16
N ASP A 50 -14.01 0.21 1.83
CA ASP A 50 -13.40 -0.80 0.96
C ASP A 50 -11.91 -0.55 0.81
N VAL A 51 -11.12 -1.54 1.24
CA VAL A 51 -9.65 -1.52 1.27
C VAL A 51 -9.10 -2.49 0.23
N PHE A 52 -8.17 -2.01 -0.58
CA PHE A 52 -7.48 -2.81 -1.58
C PHE A 52 -6.00 -2.89 -1.23
N ILE A 53 -5.41 -4.09 -1.23
CA ILE A 53 -3.98 -4.27 -1.00
C ILE A 53 -3.33 -4.58 -2.34
N ILE A 54 -2.42 -3.71 -2.77
CA ILE A 54 -1.67 -3.90 -4.00
C ILE A 54 -0.31 -4.48 -3.64
N GLN A 55 -0.15 -5.77 -3.90
CA GLN A 55 1.10 -6.48 -3.73
C GLN A 55 1.62 -6.91 -5.09
N THR A 56 2.78 -6.40 -5.45
CA THR A 56 3.53 -6.89 -6.61
C THR A 56 4.38 -8.06 -6.17
N VAL A 57 4.25 -9.20 -6.85
CA VAL A 57 5.07 -10.38 -6.62
C VAL A 57 5.98 -10.52 -7.83
N SER A 58 7.29 -10.32 -7.64
CA SER A 58 8.28 -10.77 -8.62
C SER A 58 8.57 -12.25 -8.34
N LYS A 59 8.52 -13.09 -9.38
CA LYS A 59 9.02 -14.47 -9.30
C LYS A 59 10.53 -14.49 -9.04
#